data_AF-T1FDK3-F1
#
_entry.id   AF-T1FDK3-F1
#
_cell.length_a   1.000
_cell.length_b   1.000
_cell.length_c   1.000
_cell.angle_alpha   90.00
_cell.angle_beta   90.00
_cell.angle_gamma   90.00
#
_symmetry.space_group_name_H-M   'P 1'
#
loop_
_entity.id
_entity.type
_entity.pdbx_description
1 polymer ?
#
loop_
_entity_poly.entity_id
_entity_poly.type
_entity_poly.pdbx_seq_one_letter_code
_entity_poly.pdbx_strand_id
1 'polypeptide(L)'
;MSEELCDFDDSDQIEIVQNIKDQENVSIHRSGFRDFLLKPELLRAINDFGFEFPSEIQNDCIPQAILGLDIICQTKSGMGKTAVFLLSTLQQIELNGENVKILVICHTRELAFQISKEFERFSKHMNGVRTAVFFGGRSISKDEETLIKKRPHIVVGTPGRLLALRNKKLTEMLEKLDYNQVIIFVKSVQRCVSLCEQLNKQKYSVVAIHRSMKQDQRLKIYQQFKNFESRIMVPTNLFGRGIDIERVNVVINYDVPEDSDTYLHRVARAGRFDTKGLAVTFLANEYDAETLNQVQERFEVNIDKMPDDIDNAVYF
;
A
#
# COMPACT_ATOMS: atom_id res chain seq x y z
N MET A 1 -33.18 -20.69 13.73
CA MET A 1 -33.81 -19.44 13.28
C MET A 1 -33.00 -19.00 12.07
N SER A 2 -33.54 -19.27 10.90
CA SER A 2 -32.94 -19.11 9.58
C SER A 2 -32.81 -17.62 9.23
N GLU A 3 -31.62 -17.18 8.84
CA GLU A 3 -31.41 -15.87 8.22
C GLU A 3 -31.83 -15.99 6.75
N GLU A 4 -32.89 -15.28 6.36
CA GLU A 4 -33.31 -15.12 4.98
C GLU A 4 -32.29 -14.26 4.23
N LEU A 5 -31.78 -14.80 3.13
CA LEU A 5 -31.06 -14.06 2.11
C LEU A 5 -32.05 -13.09 1.44
N CYS A 6 -31.64 -11.83 1.28
CA CYS A 6 -32.41 -10.86 0.51
C CYS A 6 -32.23 -11.20 -0.97
N ASP A 7 -33.28 -11.74 -1.59
CA ASP A 7 -33.36 -11.94 -3.03
C ASP A 7 -33.40 -10.56 -3.70
N PHE A 8 -32.39 -10.27 -4.54
CA PHE A 8 -32.41 -9.11 -5.42
C PHE A 8 -33.33 -9.44 -6.61
N ASP A 9 -34.46 -8.74 -6.71
CA ASP A 9 -35.37 -8.82 -7.84
C ASP A 9 -34.69 -8.31 -9.12
N ASP A 10 -34.65 -9.15 -10.16
CA ASP A 10 -34.11 -8.88 -11.51
C ASP A 10 -34.94 -7.87 -12.34
N SER A 11 -35.68 -6.95 -11.72
CA SER A 11 -36.71 -6.14 -12.41
C SER A 11 -36.38 -4.67 -12.68
N ASP A 12 -35.22 -4.14 -12.28
CA ASP A 12 -34.82 -2.79 -12.66
C ASP A 12 -33.86 -2.80 -13.88
N GLN A 13 -34.35 -3.33 -15.01
CA GLN A 13 -33.77 -3.03 -16.31
C GLN A 13 -34.34 -1.69 -16.80
N ILE A 14 -33.52 -0.65 -16.76
CA ILE A 14 -33.81 0.61 -17.45
C ILE A 14 -33.71 0.33 -18.96
N GLU A 15 -34.85 0.14 -19.63
CA GLU A 15 -34.94 0.14 -21.10
C GLU A 15 -34.60 1.53 -21.64
N ILE A 16 -33.39 1.70 -22.17
CA ILE A 16 -33.10 2.80 -23.10
C ILE A 16 -33.60 2.37 -24.48
N VAL A 17 -34.83 2.73 -24.82
CA VAL A 17 -35.37 2.60 -26.18
C VAL A 17 -34.68 3.63 -27.07
N GLN A 18 -33.74 3.19 -27.91
CA GLN A 18 -33.32 3.95 -29.09
C GLN A 18 -33.92 3.34 -30.35
N ASN A 19 -34.94 4.01 -30.89
CA ASN A 19 -35.37 3.85 -32.27
C ASN A 19 -34.26 4.39 -33.19
N ILE A 20 -33.56 3.50 -33.89
CA ILE A 20 -32.78 3.87 -35.07
C ILE A 20 -33.39 3.12 -36.26
N LYS A 21 -34.29 3.82 -36.97
CA LYS A 21 -34.63 3.48 -38.35
C LYS A 21 -33.48 3.96 -39.23
N ASP A 22 -33.01 3.04 -40.08
CA ASP A 22 -32.28 3.23 -41.33
C ASP A 22 -31.90 4.69 -41.67
N GLN A 23 -30.65 5.05 -41.39
CA GLN A 23 -29.94 6.08 -42.16
C GLN A 23 -28.60 5.55 -42.64
N GLU A 24 -28.42 5.71 -43.93
CA GLU A 24 -27.35 5.21 -44.79
C GLU A 24 -25.96 5.71 -44.37
N ASN A 25 -24.98 4.81 -44.44
CA ASN A 25 -23.54 5.07 -44.64
C ASN A 25 -22.98 6.39 -44.07
N VAL A 26 -22.87 6.48 -42.75
CA VAL A 26 -21.88 7.34 -42.10
C VAL A 26 -20.71 6.45 -41.73
N SER A 27 -19.55 6.68 -42.36
CA SER A 27 -18.28 6.08 -41.95
C SER A 27 -18.01 6.45 -40.49
N ILE A 28 -18.34 5.54 -39.56
CA ILE A 28 -18.01 5.68 -38.14
C ILE A 28 -16.48 5.76 -38.06
N HIS A 29 -15.95 6.96 -37.82
CA HIS A 29 -14.57 7.15 -37.41
C HIS A 29 -14.37 6.30 -36.16
N ARG A 30 -13.83 5.09 -36.28
CA ARG A 30 -13.42 4.32 -35.11
C ARG A 30 -12.30 5.12 -34.45
N SER A 31 -12.54 5.58 -33.23
CA SER A 31 -11.54 6.28 -32.44
C SER A 31 -10.32 5.38 -32.25
N GLY A 32 -9.14 5.92 -32.53
CA GLY A 32 -7.88 5.22 -32.34
C GLY A 32 -7.28 5.54 -30.97
N PHE A 33 -6.24 4.82 -30.57
CA PHE A 33 -5.51 5.14 -29.32
C PHE A 33 -4.90 6.55 -29.30
N ARG A 34 -4.74 7.19 -30.46
CA ARG A 34 -4.27 8.58 -30.57
C ARG A 34 -5.25 9.59 -29.98
N ASP A 35 -6.54 9.26 -29.96
CA ASP A 35 -7.59 10.16 -29.48
C ASP A 35 -7.58 10.27 -27.94
N PHE A 36 -6.90 9.34 -27.25
CA PHE A 36 -6.67 9.41 -25.80
C PHE A 36 -5.55 10.39 -25.39
N LEU A 37 -4.88 11.05 -26.34
CA LEU A 37 -3.80 12.02 -26.08
C LEU A 37 -2.67 11.47 -25.19
N LEU A 38 -2.32 10.19 -25.39
CA LEU A 38 -1.24 9.51 -24.69
C LEU A 38 0.14 10.07 -25.07
N LYS A 39 1.10 9.90 -24.16
CA LYS A 39 2.53 10.17 -24.38
C LYS A 39 3.02 9.50 -25.69
N PRO A 40 3.85 10.18 -26.52
CA PRO A 40 4.33 9.64 -27.78
C PRO A 40 5.01 8.26 -27.66
N GLU A 41 5.71 8.03 -26.55
CA GLU A 41 6.39 6.77 -26.22
C GLU A 41 5.40 5.61 -26.04
N LEU A 42 4.25 5.88 -25.42
CA LEU A 42 3.18 4.90 -25.24
C LEU A 42 2.48 4.61 -26.56
N LEU A 43 2.16 5.64 -27.36
CA LEU A 43 1.58 5.44 -28.70
C LEU A 43 2.50 4.62 -29.59
N ARG A 44 3.82 4.85 -29.51
CA ARG A 44 4.82 4.04 -30.21
C ARG A 44 4.79 2.58 -29.74
N ALA A 45 4.72 2.34 -28.43
CA ALA A 45 4.63 0.98 -27.90
C ALA A 45 3.34 0.26 -28.34
N ILE A 46 2.19 0.95 -28.32
CA ILE A 46 0.90 0.42 -28.79
C ILE A 46 1.00 -0.03 -30.26
N ASN A 47 1.60 0.81 -31.11
CA ASN A 47 1.80 0.50 -32.53
C ASN A 47 2.76 -0.68 -32.74
N ASP A 48 3.86 -0.76 -31.98
CA ASP A 48 4.82 -1.89 -32.05
C ASP A 48 4.13 -3.26 -31.80
N PHE A 49 3.03 -3.28 -31.05
CA PHE A 49 2.26 -4.49 -30.73
C PHE A 49 1.07 -4.73 -31.65
N GLY A 50 0.82 -3.85 -32.63
CA GLY A 50 -0.26 -4.01 -33.60
C GLY A 50 -1.66 -3.74 -33.03
N PHE A 51 -1.77 -2.98 -31.94
CA PHE A 51 -3.07 -2.52 -31.45
C PHE A 51 -3.55 -1.33 -32.28
N GLU A 52 -4.55 -1.58 -33.14
CA GLU A 52 -5.10 -0.54 -34.01
C GLU A 52 -6.29 0.20 -33.37
N PHE A 53 -7.19 -0.55 -32.72
CA PHE A 53 -8.43 -0.02 -32.17
C PHE A 53 -8.61 -0.40 -30.69
N PRO A 54 -8.99 0.56 -29.82
CA PRO A 54 -9.33 0.27 -28.44
C PRO A 54 -10.63 -0.54 -28.34
N SER A 55 -10.71 -1.40 -27.31
CA SER A 55 -11.96 -2.07 -26.96
C SER A 55 -12.95 -1.07 -26.34
N GLU A 56 -14.23 -1.45 -26.26
CA GLU A 56 -15.29 -0.62 -25.64
C GLU A 56 -14.91 -0.18 -24.22
N ILE A 57 -14.46 -1.12 -23.39
CA ILE A 57 -14.04 -0.79 -22.02
C ILE A 57 -12.82 0.13 -21.97
N GLN A 58 -11.95 0.10 -22.99
CA GLN A 58 -10.81 1.01 -23.08
C GLN A 58 -11.27 2.42 -23.47
N ASN A 59 -12.21 2.55 -24.41
CA ASN A 59 -12.83 3.84 -24.75
C ASN A 59 -13.52 4.47 -23.56
N ASP A 60 -14.24 3.68 -22.75
CA ASP A 60 -14.98 4.20 -21.61
C ASP A 60 -14.06 4.57 -20.43
N CYS A 61 -13.09 3.70 -20.11
CA CYS A 61 -12.30 3.86 -18.89
C CYS A 61 -11.03 4.70 -19.08
N ILE A 62 -10.30 4.60 -20.20
CA ILE A 62 -8.99 5.26 -20.35
C ILE A 62 -9.07 6.78 -20.18
N PRO A 63 -10.04 7.50 -20.80
CA PRO A 63 -10.12 8.95 -20.65
C PRO A 63 -10.29 9.39 -19.20
N GLN A 64 -11.15 8.71 -18.43
CA GLN A 64 -11.36 9.00 -17.02
C GLN A 64 -10.16 8.60 -16.17
N ALA A 65 -9.53 7.47 -16.49
CA ALA A 65 -8.41 6.92 -15.73
C ALA A 65 -7.17 7.82 -15.82
N ILE A 66 -6.89 8.40 -16.99
CA ILE A 66 -5.76 9.31 -17.21
C ILE A 66 -5.85 10.58 -16.35
N LEU A 67 -7.07 11.00 -16.01
CA LEU A 67 -7.32 12.16 -15.15
C LEU A 67 -7.12 11.86 -13.65
N GLY A 68 -6.74 10.62 -13.30
CA GLY A 68 -6.52 10.22 -11.90
C GLY A 68 -7.80 9.91 -11.12
N LEU A 69 -8.93 9.69 -11.81
CA LEU A 69 -10.18 9.31 -11.16
C LEU A 69 -10.17 7.84 -10.70
N ASP A 70 -10.82 7.58 -9.57
CA ASP A 70 -11.06 6.22 -9.09
C ASP A 70 -12.07 5.51 -10.01
N ILE A 71 -11.71 4.28 -10.43
CA ILE A 71 -12.52 3.50 -11.38
C ILE A 71 -12.85 2.13 -10.79
N ILE A 72 -14.14 1.82 -10.80
CA ILE A 72 -14.65 0.45 -10.64
C ILE A 72 -15.07 -0.05 -12.01
N CYS A 73 -14.42 -1.11 -12.48
CA CYS A 73 -14.63 -1.69 -13.81
C CYS A 73 -14.98 -3.17 -13.72
N GLN A 74 -16.11 -3.56 -14.30
CA GLN A 74 -16.53 -4.95 -14.44
C GLN A 74 -16.72 -5.28 -15.93
N THR A 75 -16.02 -6.31 -16.41
CA THR A 75 -16.21 -6.85 -17.76
C THR A 75 -15.70 -8.29 -17.82
N LYS A 76 -15.93 -9.01 -18.92
CA LYS A 76 -15.48 -10.38 -19.12
C LYS A 76 -13.94 -10.45 -19.21
N SER A 77 -13.38 -11.64 -18.98
CA SER A 77 -11.93 -11.86 -19.16
C SER A 77 -11.56 -11.66 -20.64
N GLY A 78 -10.35 -11.15 -20.90
CA GLY A 78 -9.86 -10.93 -22.27
C GLY A 78 -10.33 -9.63 -22.95
N MET A 79 -11.22 -8.84 -22.35
CA MET A 79 -11.78 -7.62 -22.97
C MET A 79 -10.85 -6.39 -22.94
N GLY A 80 -9.57 -6.55 -22.56
CA GLY A 80 -8.60 -5.46 -22.57
C GLY A 80 -8.51 -4.62 -21.28
N LYS A 81 -9.10 -5.09 -20.16
CA LYS A 81 -9.00 -4.45 -18.83
C LYS A 81 -7.58 -4.12 -18.40
N THR A 82 -6.63 -5.02 -18.68
CA THR A 82 -5.23 -4.83 -18.30
C THR A 82 -4.65 -3.58 -18.93
N ALA A 83 -4.92 -3.34 -20.22
CA ALA A 83 -4.42 -2.17 -20.92
C ALA A 83 -4.99 -0.85 -20.35
N VAL A 84 -6.20 -0.87 -19.79
CA VAL A 84 -6.80 0.33 -19.16
C VAL A 84 -5.90 0.87 -18.08
N PHE A 85 -5.60 0.06 -17.04
CA PHE A 85 -4.77 0.54 -15.93
C PHE A 85 -3.29 0.65 -16.32
N LEU A 86 -2.79 -0.18 -17.24
CA LEU A 86 -1.40 -0.07 -17.72
C LEU A 86 -1.16 1.28 -18.40
N LEU A 87 -1.99 1.62 -19.38
CA LEU A 87 -1.84 2.85 -20.16
C LEU A 87 -2.12 4.08 -19.30
N SER A 88 -3.16 4.06 -18.47
CA SER A 88 -3.48 5.21 -17.63
C SER A 88 -2.40 5.48 -16.59
N THR A 89 -1.87 4.44 -15.93
CA THR A 89 -0.82 4.63 -14.91
C THR A 89 0.53 4.99 -15.52
N LEU A 90 0.90 4.41 -16.67
CA LEU A 90 2.10 4.85 -17.39
C LEU A 90 1.95 6.26 -17.97
N GLN A 91 0.74 6.68 -18.36
CA GLN A 91 0.50 8.04 -18.80
C GLN A 91 0.75 9.03 -17.65
N GLN A 92 0.27 8.72 -16.46
CA GLN A 92 0.41 9.55 -15.26
C GLN A 92 1.78 9.45 -14.59
N ILE A 93 2.60 8.45 -14.90
CA ILE A 93 3.87 8.24 -14.19
C ILE A 93 4.81 9.44 -14.37
N GLU A 94 5.31 9.94 -13.24
CA GLU A 94 6.38 10.93 -13.16
C GLU A 94 7.62 10.30 -12.54
N LEU A 95 8.75 10.40 -13.23
CA LEU A 95 10.02 9.78 -12.81
C LEU A 95 10.81 10.66 -11.85
N ASN A 96 10.12 11.23 -10.87
CA ASN A 96 10.71 12.06 -9.83
C ASN A 96 11.11 11.17 -8.64
N GLY A 97 12.41 10.95 -8.49
CA GLY A 97 13.00 10.11 -7.43
C GLY A 97 13.02 8.62 -7.75
N GLU A 98 13.30 7.80 -6.73
CA GLU A 98 13.50 6.34 -6.87
C GLU A 98 12.40 5.51 -6.19
N ASN A 99 11.28 6.15 -5.85
CA ASN A 99 10.21 5.52 -5.09
C ASN A 99 9.29 4.69 -6.00
N VAL A 100 8.66 3.67 -5.43
CA VAL A 100 7.56 2.96 -6.08
C VAL A 100 6.40 3.94 -6.28
N LYS A 101 5.94 4.10 -7.52
CA LYS A 101 4.83 4.98 -7.92
C LYS A 101 3.55 4.20 -8.24
N ILE A 102 3.70 2.97 -8.73
CA ILE A 102 2.58 2.13 -9.15
C ILE A 102 2.67 0.79 -8.42
N LEU A 103 1.60 0.42 -7.72
CA LEU A 103 1.44 -0.88 -7.07
C LEU A 103 0.23 -1.61 -7.68
N VAL A 104 0.48 -2.75 -8.32
CA VAL A 104 -0.59 -3.63 -8.83
C VAL A 104 -0.65 -4.91 -8.03
N ILE A 105 -1.83 -5.20 -7.49
CA ILE A 105 -2.08 -6.39 -6.67
C ILE A 105 -3.02 -7.33 -7.41
N CYS A 106 -2.64 -8.60 -7.52
CA CYS A 106 -3.49 -9.63 -8.13
C CYS A 106 -3.39 -10.98 -7.39
N HIS A 107 -4.34 -11.88 -7.63
CA HIS A 107 -4.53 -13.07 -6.81
C HIS A 107 -3.62 -14.26 -7.19
N THR A 108 -3.25 -14.42 -8.47
CA THR A 108 -2.37 -15.51 -8.93
C THR A 108 -0.96 -15.03 -9.29
N ARG A 109 0.01 -15.96 -9.23
CA ARG A 109 1.42 -15.71 -9.55
C ARG A 109 1.61 -15.50 -11.05
N GLU A 110 0.89 -16.28 -11.83
CA GLU A 110 0.90 -16.30 -13.28
C GLU A 110 0.39 -14.96 -13.82
N LEU A 111 -0.72 -14.46 -13.28
CA LEU A 111 -1.27 -13.16 -13.64
C LEU A 111 -0.32 -12.02 -13.26
N ALA A 112 0.29 -12.08 -12.07
CA ALA A 112 1.28 -11.07 -11.65
C ALA A 112 2.47 -11.00 -12.64
N PHE A 113 2.97 -12.17 -13.05
CA PHE A 113 4.05 -12.25 -14.03
C PHE A 113 3.62 -11.68 -15.39
N GLN A 114 2.43 -12.05 -15.88
CA GLN A 114 1.89 -11.53 -17.14
C GLN A 114 1.74 -10.01 -17.12
N ILE A 115 1.11 -9.45 -16.08
CA ILE A 115 0.95 -7.99 -15.94
C ILE A 115 2.31 -7.30 -15.90
N SER A 116 3.30 -7.84 -15.18
CA SER A 116 4.65 -7.28 -15.15
C SER A 116 5.30 -7.27 -16.54
N LYS A 117 5.07 -8.30 -17.36
CA LYS A 117 5.57 -8.35 -18.74
C LYS A 117 4.87 -7.36 -19.65
N GLU A 118 3.58 -7.14 -19.46
CA GLU A 118 2.86 -6.09 -20.19
C GLU A 118 3.38 -4.69 -19.81
N PHE A 119 3.65 -4.42 -18.53
CA PHE A 119 4.32 -3.16 -18.14
C PHE A 119 5.67 -2.99 -18.83
N GLU A 120 6.54 -4.01 -18.85
CA GLU A 120 7.84 -3.96 -19.55
C GLU A 120 7.66 -3.70 -21.06
N ARG A 121 6.62 -4.30 -21.66
CA ARG A 121 6.27 -4.12 -23.08
C ARG A 121 5.81 -2.69 -23.38
N PHE A 122 4.83 -2.17 -22.66
CA PHE A 122 4.27 -0.84 -22.90
C PHE A 122 5.22 0.30 -22.49
N SER A 123 6.13 0.06 -21.53
CA SER A 123 7.15 1.03 -21.13
C SER A 123 8.47 0.93 -21.91
N LYS A 124 8.55 0.08 -22.94
CA LYS A 124 9.76 -0.17 -23.76
C LYS A 124 10.44 1.10 -24.26
N HIS A 125 9.65 2.12 -24.61
CA HIS A 125 10.16 3.40 -25.14
C HIS A 125 10.24 4.51 -24.08
N MET A 126 9.91 4.21 -22.82
CA MET A 126 9.95 5.15 -21.70
C MET A 126 11.23 4.97 -20.89
N ASN A 127 12.25 5.79 -21.19
CA ASN A 127 13.55 5.69 -20.55
C ASN A 127 13.45 5.85 -19.02
N GLY A 128 14.11 4.95 -18.30
CA GLY A 128 14.17 4.99 -16.84
C GLY A 128 13.01 4.29 -16.12
N VAL A 129 11.92 3.92 -16.78
CA VAL A 129 10.84 3.13 -16.15
C VAL A 129 11.35 1.73 -15.79
N ARG A 130 11.12 1.30 -14.54
CA ARG A 130 11.58 0.02 -14.01
C ARG A 130 10.45 -0.71 -13.31
N THR A 131 10.20 -1.96 -13.74
CA THR A 131 9.14 -2.81 -13.19
C THR A 131 9.71 -3.99 -12.43
N ALA A 132 9.16 -4.36 -11.28
CA ALA A 132 9.49 -5.59 -10.58
C ALA A 132 8.21 -6.37 -10.23
N VAL A 133 8.36 -7.69 -10.11
CA VAL A 133 7.25 -8.59 -9.77
C VAL A 133 7.58 -9.47 -8.57
N PHE A 134 6.67 -9.54 -7.61
CA PHE A 134 6.87 -10.28 -6.35
C PHE A 134 5.69 -11.20 -6.04
N PHE A 135 5.97 -12.50 -5.95
CA PHE A 135 4.97 -13.52 -5.59
C PHE A 135 5.61 -14.75 -4.94
N GLY A 136 4.79 -15.57 -4.27
CA GLY A 136 5.18 -16.78 -3.55
C GLY A 136 6.04 -17.79 -4.35
N GLY A 137 6.65 -18.77 -3.66
CA GLY A 137 7.39 -19.86 -4.30
C GLY A 137 8.82 -19.52 -4.76
N ARG A 138 9.33 -18.34 -4.41
CA ARG A 138 10.75 -17.94 -4.52
C ARG A 138 11.24 -17.43 -3.16
N SER A 139 12.55 -17.48 -2.93
CA SER A 139 13.14 -16.91 -1.72
C SER A 139 12.85 -15.41 -1.64
N ILE A 140 12.34 -14.96 -0.49
CA ILE A 140 12.06 -13.54 -0.25
C ILE A 140 13.34 -12.70 -0.30
N SER A 141 14.49 -13.27 0.03
CA SER A 141 15.78 -12.56 0.00
C SER A 141 16.16 -12.09 -1.41
N LYS A 142 15.75 -12.82 -2.47
CA LYS A 142 15.95 -12.39 -3.85
C LYS A 142 15.07 -11.20 -4.24
N ASP A 143 13.89 -11.12 -3.65
CA ASP A 143 12.96 -10.01 -3.89
C ASP A 143 13.49 -8.73 -3.22
N GLU A 144 14.06 -8.82 -2.02
CA GLU A 144 14.74 -7.70 -1.36
C GLU A 144 15.94 -7.19 -2.15
N GLU A 145 16.80 -8.11 -2.61
CA GLU A 145 17.93 -7.76 -3.47
C GLU A 145 17.45 -7.03 -4.73
N THR A 146 16.33 -7.47 -5.30
CA THR A 146 15.71 -6.83 -6.47
C THR A 146 15.21 -5.42 -6.13
N LEU A 147 14.57 -5.21 -4.97
CA LEU A 147 14.11 -3.89 -4.53
C LEU A 147 15.29 -2.91 -4.39
N ILE A 148 16.38 -3.37 -3.77
CA ILE A 148 17.57 -2.54 -3.53
C ILE A 148 18.30 -2.23 -4.84
N LYS A 149 18.54 -3.24 -5.68
CA LYS A 149 19.33 -3.09 -6.91
C LYS A 149 18.56 -2.44 -8.05
N LYS A 150 17.31 -2.86 -8.27
CA LYS A 150 16.50 -2.39 -9.41
C LYS A 150 15.79 -1.08 -9.11
N ARG A 151 15.50 -0.76 -7.84
CA ARG A 151 14.72 0.42 -7.42
C ARG A 151 13.51 0.66 -8.34
N PRO A 152 12.55 -0.30 -8.39
CA PRO A 152 11.47 -0.25 -9.37
C PRO A 152 10.50 0.89 -9.07
N HIS A 153 10.01 1.54 -10.13
CA HIS A 153 8.90 2.50 -10.04
C HIS A 153 7.54 1.78 -10.07
N ILE A 154 7.50 0.59 -10.67
CA ILE A 154 6.30 -0.22 -10.82
C ILE A 154 6.50 -1.55 -10.11
N VAL A 155 5.61 -1.87 -9.19
CA VAL A 155 5.61 -3.14 -8.47
C VAL A 155 4.32 -3.88 -8.75
N VAL A 156 4.43 -5.10 -9.24
CA VAL A 156 3.31 -6.02 -9.43
C VAL A 156 3.47 -7.18 -8.46
N GLY A 157 2.42 -7.65 -7.80
CA GLY A 157 2.59 -8.80 -6.93
C GLY A 157 1.33 -9.38 -6.33
N THR A 158 1.52 -10.50 -5.63
CA THR A 158 0.45 -11.12 -4.85
C THR A 158 0.40 -10.55 -3.43
N PRO A 159 -0.79 -10.41 -2.82
CA PRO A 159 -0.95 -9.78 -1.51
C PRO A 159 0.00 -10.35 -0.44
N GLY A 160 0.11 -11.67 -0.38
CA GLY A 160 0.93 -12.36 0.62
C GLY A 160 2.42 -12.05 0.51
N ARG A 161 2.99 -11.96 -0.70
CA ARG A 161 4.41 -11.64 -0.87
C ARG A 161 4.70 -10.16 -0.60
N LEU A 162 3.85 -9.26 -1.08
CA LEU A 162 4.00 -7.82 -0.84
C LEU A 162 3.93 -7.49 0.65
N LEU A 163 2.98 -8.08 1.36
CA LEU A 163 2.88 -7.95 2.82
C LEU A 163 4.11 -8.53 3.53
N ALA A 164 4.60 -9.69 3.09
CA ALA A 164 5.80 -10.30 3.66
C ALA A 164 7.05 -9.42 3.49
N LEU A 165 7.21 -8.75 2.34
CA LEU A 165 8.32 -7.81 2.11
C LEU A 165 8.26 -6.61 3.06
N ARG A 166 7.07 -6.01 3.24
CA ARG A 166 6.89 -4.93 4.22
C ARG A 166 7.18 -5.39 5.65
N ASN A 167 6.71 -6.57 6.03
CA ASN A 167 6.94 -7.11 7.38
C ASN A 167 8.41 -7.46 7.59
N LYS A 168 9.11 -7.88 6.55
CA LYS A 168 10.55 -8.15 6.64
C LYS A 168 11.34 -6.88 6.95
N LYS A 169 10.97 -5.72 6.38
CA LYS A 169 11.60 -4.44 6.75
C LYS A 169 11.41 -4.08 8.23
N LEU A 170 10.23 -4.36 8.79
CA LEU A 170 9.99 -4.20 10.22
C LEU A 170 10.89 -5.13 11.06
N THR A 171 10.97 -6.40 10.70
CA THR A 171 11.84 -7.37 11.39
C THR A 171 13.31 -6.95 11.31
N GLU A 172 13.79 -6.53 10.14
CA GLU A 172 15.16 -6.02 9.95
C GLU A 172 15.46 -4.85 10.90
N MET A 173 14.51 -3.92 11.08
CA MET A 173 14.65 -2.83 12.03
C MET A 173 14.68 -3.32 13.48
N LEU A 174 13.82 -4.29 13.84
CA LEU A 174 13.83 -4.88 15.18
C LEU A 174 15.11 -5.69 15.46
N GLU A 175 15.83 -6.14 14.44
CA GLU A 175 17.12 -6.82 14.60
C GLU A 175 18.28 -5.81 14.73
N LYS A 176 18.21 -4.69 14.00
CA LYS A 176 19.29 -3.68 13.97
C LYS A 176 19.23 -2.67 15.11
N LEU A 177 18.04 -2.32 15.58
CA LEU A 177 17.87 -1.30 16.62
C LEU A 177 18.03 -1.91 18.02
N ASP A 178 18.83 -1.27 18.86
CA ASP A 178 18.83 -1.54 20.29
C ASP A 178 17.59 -0.91 20.95
N TYR A 179 16.84 -1.69 21.72
CA TYR A 179 15.65 -1.22 22.42
C TYR A 179 15.39 -1.97 23.72
N ASN A 180 14.79 -1.28 24.69
CA ASN A 180 14.26 -1.90 25.90
C ASN A 180 12.90 -2.52 25.60
N GLN A 181 11.94 -1.68 25.19
CA GLN A 181 10.63 -2.10 24.69
C GLN A 181 10.22 -1.28 23.46
N VAL A 182 9.43 -1.92 22.58
CA VAL A 182 8.90 -1.30 21.35
C VAL A 182 7.38 -1.31 21.36
N ILE A 183 6.78 -0.22 20.90
CA ILE A 183 5.36 -0.18 20.56
C ILE A 183 5.19 -0.04 19.05
N ILE A 184 4.42 -0.93 18.44
CA ILE A 184 4.17 -0.97 17.00
C ILE A 184 2.69 -0.71 16.72
N PHE A 185 2.34 0.52 16.35
CA PHE A 185 0.96 0.91 16.10
C PHE A 185 0.45 0.46 14.72
N VAL A 186 -0.74 -0.12 14.69
CA VAL A 186 -1.42 -0.57 13.47
C VAL A 186 -2.86 -0.04 13.41
N LYS A 187 -3.45 0.08 12.23
CA LYS A 187 -4.78 0.72 12.09
C LYS A 187 -5.99 -0.17 12.38
N SER A 188 -5.84 -1.49 12.39
CA SER A 188 -6.98 -2.41 12.54
C SER A 188 -6.70 -3.65 13.38
N VAL A 189 -7.78 -4.23 13.92
CA VAL A 189 -7.72 -5.46 14.74
C VAL A 189 -7.11 -6.61 13.95
N GLN A 190 -7.52 -6.80 12.69
CA GLN A 190 -7.01 -7.87 11.84
C GLN A 190 -5.49 -7.75 11.63
N ARG A 191 -4.98 -6.52 11.45
CA ARG A 191 -3.56 -6.26 11.28
C ARG A 191 -2.79 -6.48 12.57
N CYS A 192 -3.34 -6.07 13.70
CA CYS A 192 -2.78 -6.30 15.04
C CYS A 192 -2.58 -7.79 15.29
N VAL A 193 -3.62 -8.60 15.10
CA VAL A 193 -3.58 -10.06 15.26
C VAL A 193 -2.58 -10.68 14.28
N SER A 194 -2.69 -10.37 12.98
CA SER A 194 -1.82 -10.94 11.95
C SER A 194 -0.34 -10.61 12.15
N LEU A 195 -0.01 -9.38 12.54
CA LEU A 195 1.36 -8.95 12.81
C LEU A 195 1.93 -9.63 14.07
N CYS A 196 1.13 -9.70 15.14
CA CYS A 196 1.50 -10.37 16.39
C CYS A 196 1.78 -11.87 16.15
N GLU A 197 0.92 -12.56 15.41
CA GLU A 197 1.15 -13.96 15.03
C GLU A 197 2.44 -14.15 14.23
N GLN A 198 2.73 -13.25 13.30
CA GLN A 198 3.96 -13.32 12.51
C GLN A 198 5.21 -13.11 13.37
N LEU A 199 5.21 -12.11 14.25
CA LEU A 199 6.33 -11.82 15.14
C LEU A 199 6.54 -12.97 16.15
N ASN A 200 5.46 -13.54 16.69
CA ASN A 200 5.53 -14.73 17.55
C ASN A 200 6.14 -15.94 16.82
N LYS A 201 5.80 -16.17 15.54
CA LYS A 201 6.42 -17.24 14.72
C LYS A 201 7.92 -17.03 14.54
N GLN A 202 8.38 -15.77 14.54
CA GLN A 202 9.79 -15.40 14.52
C GLN A 202 10.44 -15.38 15.92
N LYS A 203 9.73 -15.88 16.95
CA LYS A 203 10.19 -15.97 18.35
C LYS A 203 10.39 -14.63 19.05
N TYR A 204 9.82 -13.54 18.54
CA TYR A 204 9.74 -12.30 19.31
C TYR A 204 8.75 -12.45 20.46
N SER A 205 9.12 -11.94 21.65
CA SER A 205 8.16 -11.76 22.75
C SER A 205 7.29 -10.55 22.44
N VAL A 206 6.05 -10.82 22.01
CA VAL A 206 5.09 -9.81 21.55
C VAL A 206 3.71 -10.02 22.18
N VAL A 207 3.07 -8.91 22.55
CA VAL A 207 1.69 -8.87 23.04
C VAL A 207 0.82 -7.97 22.17
N ALA A 208 -0.46 -8.28 22.06
CA ALA A 208 -1.43 -7.52 21.28
C ALA A 208 -2.45 -6.83 22.19
N ILE A 209 -2.79 -5.57 21.90
CA ILE A 209 -3.90 -4.85 22.53
C ILE A 209 -4.77 -4.22 21.44
N HIS A 210 -6.01 -4.68 21.30
CA HIS A 210 -6.89 -4.16 20.26
C HIS A 210 -8.29 -3.86 20.78
N ARG A 211 -9.02 -3.04 20.01
CA ARG A 211 -10.33 -2.48 20.39
C ARG A 211 -11.44 -3.50 20.65
N SER A 212 -11.35 -4.72 20.11
CA SER A 212 -12.35 -5.78 20.34
C SER A 212 -12.12 -6.59 21.62
N MET A 213 -11.06 -6.30 22.38
CA MET A 213 -10.80 -6.94 23.67
C MET A 213 -11.59 -6.26 24.79
N LYS A 214 -11.99 -7.03 25.81
CA LYS A 214 -12.59 -6.47 27.02
C LYS A 214 -11.59 -5.56 27.74
N GLN A 215 -12.09 -4.50 28.37
CA GLN A 215 -11.27 -3.52 29.08
C GLN A 215 -10.32 -4.17 30.11
N ASP A 216 -10.82 -5.13 30.89
CA ASP A 216 -10.02 -5.82 31.92
C ASP A 216 -8.88 -6.65 31.32
N GLN A 217 -9.13 -7.29 30.17
CA GLN A 217 -8.10 -8.04 29.44
C GLN A 217 -7.02 -7.11 28.89
N ARG A 218 -7.43 -5.97 28.30
CA ARG A 218 -6.49 -4.95 27.82
C ARG A 218 -5.63 -4.41 28.96
N LEU A 219 -6.23 -4.16 30.13
CA LEU A 219 -5.53 -3.68 31.32
C LEU A 219 -4.54 -4.73 31.85
N LYS A 220 -4.93 -6.01 31.87
CA LYS A 220 -4.04 -7.10 32.27
C LYS A 220 -2.80 -7.17 31.37
N ILE A 221 -2.98 -7.21 30.05
CA ILE A 221 -1.86 -7.26 29.09
C ILE A 221 -0.98 -6.02 29.21
N TYR A 222 -1.59 -4.85 29.39
CA TYR A 222 -0.86 -3.61 29.64
C TYR A 222 0.04 -3.70 30.88
N GLN A 223 -0.47 -4.24 31.99
CA GLN A 223 0.33 -4.43 33.20
C GLN A 223 1.47 -5.43 32.98
N GLN A 224 1.23 -6.54 32.27
CA GLN A 224 2.28 -7.49 31.90
C GLN A 224 3.38 -6.84 31.07
N PHE A 225 3.01 -6.01 30.09
CA PHE A 225 3.96 -5.25 29.31
C PHE A 225 4.73 -4.24 30.17
N LYS A 226 4.05 -3.52 31.07
CA LYS A 226 4.71 -2.58 32.01
C LYS A 226 5.69 -3.29 32.96
N ASN A 227 5.35 -4.51 33.38
CA ASN A 227 6.20 -5.38 34.21
C ASN A 227 7.34 -6.05 33.42
N PHE A 228 7.51 -5.70 32.14
CA PHE A 228 8.58 -6.20 31.27
C PHE A 228 8.48 -7.70 30.96
N GLU A 229 7.28 -8.29 31.02
CA GLU A 229 7.05 -9.68 30.60
C GLU A 229 7.18 -9.85 29.07
N SER A 230 7.00 -8.76 28.32
CA SER A 230 7.17 -8.71 26.87
C SER A 230 7.96 -7.48 26.44
N ARG A 231 8.76 -7.62 25.39
CA ARG A 231 9.55 -6.51 24.82
C ARG A 231 8.80 -5.76 23.72
N ILE A 232 7.80 -6.37 23.08
CA ILE A 232 7.06 -5.76 21.97
C ILE A 232 5.57 -5.73 22.28
N MET A 233 4.92 -4.60 22.03
CA MET A 233 3.47 -4.46 22.07
C MET A 233 2.96 -3.96 20.71
N VAL A 234 1.92 -4.60 20.19
CA VAL A 234 1.24 -4.20 18.95
C VAL A 234 -0.17 -3.72 19.27
N PRO A 235 -0.40 -2.41 19.46
CA PRO A 235 -1.73 -1.90 19.71
C PRO A 235 -2.42 -1.34 18.45
N THR A 236 -3.76 -1.43 18.38
CA THR A 236 -4.52 -0.63 17.41
C THR A 236 -4.63 0.83 17.83
N ASN A 237 -4.90 1.02 19.12
CA ASN A 237 -4.82 2.28 19.84
C ASN A 237 -4.65 1.89 21.32
N LEU A 238 -3.87 2.68 22.03
CA LEU A 238 -3.75 2.53 23.47
C LEU A 238 -4.90 3.29 24.16
N PHE A 239 -5.14 3.02 25.44
CA PHE A 239 -6.06 3.86 26.22
C PHE A 239 -5.64 5.34 26.10
N GLY A 240 -6.58 6.27 26.27
CA GLY A 240 -6.37 7.71 26.08
C GLY A 240 -5.17 8.29 26.86
N ARG A 241 -4.94 9.59 26.71
CA ARG A 241 -3.83 10.35 27.32
C ARG A 241 -3.37 9.79 28.68
N GLY A 242 -2.06 9.63 28.89
CA GLY A 242 -1.50 9.29 30.21
C GLY A 242 -0.96 7.87 30.43
N ILE A 243 -1.06 6.95 29.46
CA ILE A 243 -0.26 5.70 29.54
C ILE A 243 1.24 5.99 29.67
N ASP A 244 1.85 5.43 30.70
CA ASP A 244 3.24 5.67 31.05
C ASP A 244 4.01 4.36 31.16
N ILE A 245 4.98 4.21 30.27
CA ILE A 245 5.83 3.03 30.14
C ILE A 245 7.27 3.53 29.95
N GLU A 246 7.96 3.77 31.07
CA GLU A 246 9.30 4.36 31.13
C GLU A 246 10.34 3.62 30.25
N ARG A 247 10.16 2.32 30.04
CA ARG A 247 11.09 1.45 29.29
C ARG A 247 10.84 1.44 27.79
N VAL A 248 9.85 2.16 27.27
CA VAL A 248 9.65 2.27 25.82
C VAL A 248 10.57 3.35 25.29
N ASN A 249 11.52 2.96 24.45
CA ASN A 249 12.43 3.89 23.79
C ASN A 249 12.30 3.86 22.26
N VAL A 250 11.51 2.93 21.70
CA VAL A 250 11.21 2.89 20.26
C VAL A 250 9.70 2.81 20.03
N VAL A 251 9.18 3.70 19.19
CA VAL A 251 7.81 3.68 18.68
C VAL A 251 7.85 3.52 17.16
N ILE A 252 7.10 2.55 16.65
CA ILE A 252 6.95 2.32 15.22
C ILE A 252 5.49 2.53 14.84
N ASN A 253 5.20 3.58 14.07
CA ASN A 253 3.93 3.70 13.37
C ASN A 253 4.00 2.81 12.13
N TYR A 254 3.64 1.52 12.31
CA TYR A 254 3.58 0.60 11.20
C TYR A 254 2.49 1.03 10.23
N ASP A 255 1.35 1.53 10.70
CA ASP A 255 0.40 2.32 9.92
C ASP A 255 0.37 3.77 10.43
N VAL A 256 0.40 4.74 9.52
CA VAL A 256 0.28 6.18 9.85
C VAL A 256 -1.02 6.44 10.62
N PRO A 257 -0.99 7.27 11.69
CA PRO A 257 -2.19 7.68 12.41
C PRO A 257 -3.15 8.48 11.53
N GLU A 258 -4.40 8.60 11.96
CA GLU A 258 -5.45 9.32 11.22
C GLU A 258 -5.23 10.85 11.20
N ASP A 259 -4.50 11.37 12.19
CA ASP A 259 -4.29 12.80 12.39
C ASP A 259 -3.00 13.08 13.19
N SER A 260 -2.62 14.37 13.23
CA SER A 260 -1.40 14.84 13.89
C SER A 260 -1.46 14.78 15.43
N ASP A 261 -2.64 14.90 16.05
CA ASP A 261 -2.80 14.75 17.51
C ASP A 261 -2.55 13.30 17.94
N THR A 262 -3.12 12.35 17.18
CA THR A 262 -2.91 10.92 17.35
C THR A 262 -1.44 10.56 17.14
N TYR A 263 -0.75 11.17 16.15
CA TYR A 263 0.69 11.00 15.99
C TYR A 263 1.44 11.38 17.25
N LEU A 264 1.22 12.59 17.78
CA LEU A 264 1.89 13.07 18.98
C LEU A 264 1.61 12.15 20.18
N HIS A 265 0.36 11.71 20.35
CA HIS A 265 -0.02 10.78 21.42
C HIS A 265 0.63 9.40 21.31
N ARG A 266 1.01 8.96 20.11
CA ARG A 266 1.73 7.71 19.86
C ARG A 266 3.23 7.86 20.12
N VAL A 267 3.86 8.91 19.59
CA VAL A 267 5.33 9.07 19.69
C VAL A 267 5.78 9.58 21.07
N ALA A 268 4.95 10.36 21.76
CA ALA A 268 5.18 10.78 23.16
C ALA A 268 5.11 9.62 24.17
N ARG A 269 5.14 8.37 23.71
CA ARG A 269 5.29 7.15 24.51
C ARG A 269 6.76 6.72 24.63
N ALA A 270 7.63 7.19 23.75
CA ALA A 270 9.08 7.06 23.89
C ALA A 270 9.69 8.35 24.43
N GLY A 271 10.83 8.26 25.13
CA GLY A 271 11.62 9.43 25.55
C GLY A 271 10.95 10.28 26.64
N ARG A 272 10.41 9.66 27.69
CA ARG A 272 9.81 10.37 28.84
C ARG A 272 10.83 10.61 29.96
N PHE A 273 10.62 11.67 30.75
CA PHE A 273 11.50 12.03 31.89
C PHE A 273 12.97 12.25 31.48
N ASP A 274 13.19 13.11 30.48
CA ASP A 274 14.53 13.42 29.93
C ASP A 274 15.28 12.22 29.33
N THR A 275 14.57 11.13 29.02
CA THR A 275 15.12 10.00 28.25
C THR A 275 15.00 10.25 26.76
N LYS A 276 15.89 9.63 25.98
CA LYS A 276 15.84 9.69 24.52
C LYS A 276 14.88 8.62 23.99
N GLY A 277 14.41 8.82 22.76
CA GLY A 277 13.52 7.88 22.10
C GLY A 277 13.54 8.03 20.59
N LEU A 278 13.22 6.94 19.90
CA LEU A 278 13.14 6.87 18.45
C LEU A 278 11.71 6.64 18.01
N ALA A 279 11.22 7.48 17.10
CA ALA A 279 9.95 7.27 16.41
C ALA A 279 10.21 7.00 14.93
N VAL A 280 9.71 5.88 14.40
CA VAL A 280 9.78 5.55 12.97
C VAL A 280 8.38 5.39 12.42
N THR A 281 8.11 5.95 11.25
CA THR A 281 6.78 5.89 10.61
C THR A 281 6.90 5.33 9.20
N PHE A 282 6.10 4.30 8.88
CA PHE A 282 6.04 3.73 7.54
C PHE A 282 5.04 4.51 6.69
N LEU A 283 5.52 5.10 5.60
CA LEU A 283 4.68 5.75 4.59
C LEU A 283 4.41 4.77 3.45
N ALA A 284 3.14 4.54 3.13
CA ALA A 284 2.74 3.62 2.07
C ALA A 284 2.12 4.31 0.85
N ASN A 285 1.61 5.54 0.99
CA ASN A 285 0.94 6.30 -0.06
C ASN A 285 1.10 7.82 0.17
N GLU A 286 0.53 8.64 -0.71
CA GLU A 286 0.63 10.10 -0.65
C GLU A 286 -0.15 10.71 0.53
N TYR A 287 -1.32 10.16 0.87
CA TYR A 287 -2.10 10.59 2.02
C TYR A 287 -1.33 10.41 3.35
N ASP A 288 -0.60 9.30 3.49
CA ASP A 288 0.31 9.05 4.61
C ASP A 288 1.40 10.15 4.69
N ALA A 289 1.94 10.56 3.54
CA ALA A 289 2.95 11.62 3.46
C ALA A 289 2.37 13.00 3.78
N GLU A 290 1.16 13.31 3.31
CA GLU A 290 0.44 14.54 3.66
C GLU A 290 0.19 14.63 5.17
N THR A 291 -0.22 13.52 5.79
CA THR A 291 -0.45 13.45 7.24
C THR A 291 0.86 13.70 8.00
N LEU A 292 1.98 13.13 7.54
CA LEU A 292 3.29 13.40 8.14
C LEU A 292 3.73 14.86 7.93
N ASN A 293 3.46 15.46 6.78
CA ASN A 293 3.75 16.88 6.53
C ASN A 293 2.96 17.79 7.48
N GLN A 294 1.68 17.49 7.73
CA GLN A 294 0.88 18.22 8.73
C GLN A 294 1.47 18.10 10.14
N VAL A 295 2.04 16.94 10.51
CA VAL A 295 2.76 16.76 11.78
C VAL A 295 4.00 17.66 11.83
N GLN A 296 4.81 17.67 10.77
CA GLN A 296 6.03 18.48 10.69
C GLN A 296 5.74 19.98 10.81
N GLU A 297 4.74 20.47 10.06
CA GLU A 297 4.32 21.88 10.09
C GLU A 297 3.76 22.28 11.45
N ARG A 298 2.86 21.45 12.01
CA ARG A 298 2.17 21.76 13.26
C ARG A 298 3.10 21.81 14.48
N PHE A 299 4.10 20.95 14.51
CA PHE A 299 5.02 20.83 15.65
C PHE A 299 6.41 21.43 15.38
N GLU A 300 6.61 22.04 14.22
CA GLU A 300 7.89 22.66 13.80
C GLU A 300 9.07 21.68 13.91
N VAL A 301 8.85 20.43 13.50
CA VAL A 301 9.86 19.35 13.51
C VAL A 301 10.15 18.84 12.11
N ASN A 302 11.41 18.48 11.85
CA ASN A 302 11.81 17.79 10.63
C ASN A 302 11.88 16.27 10.89
N ILE A 303 11.16 15.48 10.10
CA ILE A 303 11.13 14.02 10.18
C ILE A 303 11.82 13.47 8.94
N ASP A 304 13.12 13.23 9.07
CA ASP A 304 13.95 12.77 7.97
C ASP A 304 13.68 11.31 7.58
N LYS A 305 13.99 10.98 6.32
CA LYS A 305 14.04 9.60 5.87
C LYS A 305 15.03 8.82 6.74
N MET A 306 14.60 7.68 7.25
CA MET A 306 15.44 6.82 8.09
C MET A 306 16.77 6.49 7.36
N PRO A 307 17.93 6.79 7.97
CA PRO A 307 19.23 6.44 7.40
C PRO A 307 19.45 4.92 7.47
N ASP A 308 20.44 4.42 6.72
CA ASP A 308 20.76 2.99 6.70
C ASP A 308 21.32 2.50 8.05
N ASP A 309 22.05 3.37 8.75
CA ASP A 309 22.61 3.16 10.09
C ASP A 309 22.15 4.27 11.04
N ILE A 310 21.75 3.90 12.26
CA ILE A 310 21.36 4.83 13.32
C ILE A 310 22.30 4.63 14.50
N ASP A 311 22.93 5.71 14.96
CA ASP A 311 23.74 5.69 16.18
C ASP A 311 22.82 5.53 17.40
N ASN A 312 23.06 4.47 18.17
CA ASN A 312 22.35 4.18 19.41
C ASN A 312 22.38 5.35 20.39
N ALA A 313 23.48 6.12 20.45
CA ALA A 313 23.61 7.24 21.37
C ALA A 313 22.57 8.35 21.13
N VAL A 314 21.91 8.37 19.97
CA VAL A 314 20.87 9.34 19.63
C VAL A 314 19.54 9.02 20.32
N TYR A 315 19.28 7.75 20.69
CA TYR A 315 17.94 7.31 21.11
C TYR A 315 17.88 6.24 22.22
N PHE A 316 19.00 5.58 22.54
CA PHE A 316 19.14 4.54 23.57
C PHE A 316 19.97 5.07 24.75
#